data_AF-A0A4Q3VRJ7-F1
#
_entry.id   AF-A0A4Q3VRJ7-F1
#
_cell.length_a   1.000
_cell.length_b   1.000
_cell.length_c   1.000
_cell.angle_alpha   90.00
_cell.angle_beta   90.00
_cell.angle_gamma   90.00
#
_symmetry.space_group_name_H-M   'P 1'
#
loop_
_entity.id
_entity.type
_entity.pdbx_description
1 polymer ?
#
loop_
_entity_poly.entity_id
_entity_poly.type
_entity_poly.pdbx_seq_one_letter_code
_entity_poly.pdbx_strand_id
1 'polypeptide(L)'
;MVIGRIGRVSPFRTEAASFSPATRIAVFAPVLAVMAVGVRARYYPDSVEPWHAPKSAHTRVLAYGKVLSETDDIISQATWQIDEKRTKEAAMTWIGAAKDGTLKPLTPTFYTDTTMEGPKIEVERAVARISGSLMTFSEQAREKGNADKAVEYALMAYRMSEITRTGDLTTLATGSSRQRRAMYALAAVLPKASEKWRTEAKTVIEGNRTPIVPTVEVTLSQREDWGERYRMEPLPDATREMLVKSAMAKPEDPQASIGELKQKLSQVEDKLGAEVVFNAGRAITNEWSFEIARRKAAQTLQGS
;
A
#
# COMPACT_ATOMS: atom_id res chain seq x y z
N MET A 1 7.82 53.86 76.24
CA MET A 1 6.35 53.86 76.07
C MET A 1 6.02 54.67 74.82
N VAL A 2 5.84 54.00 73.68
CA VAL A 2 5.19 54.53 72.46
C VAL A 2 4.51 53.35 71.79
N ILE A 3 3.23 53.52 71.49
CA ILE A 3 2.30 52.56 70.88
C ILE A 3 2.54 52.54 69.37
N GLY A 4 2.73 51.36 68.77
CA GLY A 4 2.99 51.17 67.34
C GLY A 4 2.34 49.92 66.77
N ARG A 5 1.10 50.11 66.29
CA ARG A 5 0.25 49.32 65.37
C ARG A 5 0.47 47.81 65.15
N ILE A 6 -0.57 47.09 65.55
CA ILE A 6 -0.96 45.74 65.11
C ILE A 6 -1.27 45.74 63.60
N GLY A 7 -0.46 45.01 62.81
CA GLY A 7 -0.85 44.53 61.49
C GLY A 7 -1.59 43.21 61.61
N ARG A 8 -2.92 43.23 61.45
CA ARG A 8 -3.73 42.01 61.33
C ARG A 8 -3.36 41.28 60.04
N VAL A 9 -2.85 40.05 60.16
CA VAL A 9 -2.82 39.09 59.06
C VAL A 9 -4.27 38.70 58.77
N SER A 10 -4.73 39.00 57.56
CA SER A 10 -6.06 38.64 57.08
C SER A 10 -6.23 37.12 57.07
N PRO A 11 -7.40 36.58 57.44
CA PRO A 11 -7.69 35.16 57.25
C PRO A 11 -7.68 34.84 55.76
N PHE A 12 -7.15 33.66 55.41
CA PHE A 12 -7.27 33.05 54.10
C PHE A 12 -8.73 33.09 53.64
N ARG A 13 -9.04 33.97 52.68
CA ARG A 13 -10.23 33.80 51.85
C ARG A 13 -9.95 32.61 50.94
N THR A 14 -10.66 31.51 51.18
CA THR A 14 -10.92 30.49 50.16
C THR A 14 -11.75 31.14 49.05
N GLU A 15 -11.09 31.82 48.11
CA GLU A 15 -11.70 32.11 46.82
C GLU A 15 -11.78 30.79 46.07
N ALA A 16 -12.98 30.18 46.08
CA ALA A 16 -13.30 29.10 45.17
C ALA A 16 -13.04 29.62 43.76
N ALA A 17 -11.99 29.11 43.11
CA ALA A 17 -11.61 29.48 41.76
C ALA A 17 -12.82 29.26 40.84
N SER A 18 -13.56 30.33 40.55
CA SER A 18 -14.68 30.28 39.64
C SER A 18 -14.11 30.15 38.24
N PHE A 19 -13.92 28.91 37.78
CA PHE A 19 -13.54 28.65 36.40
C PHE A 19 -14.50 29.39 35.47
N SER A 20 -13.96 30.21 34.58
CA SER A 20 -14.75 30.93 33.60
C SER A 20 -15.60 29.94 32.78
N PRO A 21 -16.76 30.35 32.26
CA PRO A 21 -17.57 29.50 31.40
C PRO A 21 -16.76 28.89 30.24
N ALA A 22 -15.81 29.65 29.68
CA ALA A 22 -14.89 29.17 28.64
C ALA A 22 -13.96 28.05 29.13
N THR A 23 -13.43 28.16 30.34
CA THR A 23 -12.56 27.13 30.94
C THR A 23 -13.34 25.86 31.25
N ARG A 24 -14.61 25.98 31.69
CA ARG A 24 -15.49 24.82 31.89
C ARG A 24 -15.79 24.11 30.58
N ILE A 25 -16.10 24.86 29.52
CA ILE A 25 -16.33 24.29 28.18
C ILE A 25 -15.08 23.58 27.68
N ALA A 26 -13.89 24.19 27.81
CA ALA A 26 -12.64 23.58 27.36
C ALA A 26 -12.30 22.25 28.07
N VAL A 27 -12.70 22.11 29.35
CA VAL A 27 -12.47 20.90 30.13
C VAL A 27 -13.55 19.84 29.90
N PHE A 28 -14.82 20.25 29.81
CA PHE A 28 -15.93 19.30 29.68
C PHE A 28 -16.23 18.89 28.25
N ALA A 29 -15.93 19.71 27.24
CA ALA A 29 -16.22 19.39 25.84
C ALA A 29 -15.49 18.12 25.34
N PRO A 30 -14.19 17.89 25.64
CA PRO A 30 -13.52 16.65 25.26
C PRO A 30 -14.14 15.42 25.93
N VAL A 31 -14.50 15.54 27.22
CA VAL A 31 -15.13 14.44 27.98
C VAL A 31 -16.53 14.13 27.43
N LEU A 32 -17.33 15.16 27.14
CA LEU A 32 -18.65 15.02 26.53
C LEU A 32 -18.55 14.46 25.11
N ALA A 33 -17.54 14.85 24.32
CA ALA A 33 -17.30 14.29 23.01
C ALA A 33 -16.93 12.79 23.08
N VAL A 34 -16.04 12.40 23.99
CA VAL A 34 -15.69 10.98 24.20
C VAL A 34 -16.90 10.18 24.68
N MET A 35 -17.70 10.72 25.61
CA MET A 35 -18.95 10.07 26.04
C MET A 35 -19.96 9.97 24.89
N ALA A 36 -20.13 11.02 24.08
CA ALA A 36 -21.03 10.99 22.93
C ALA A 36 -20.58 9.95 21.88
N VAL A 37 -19.28 9.83 21.62
CA VAL A 37 -18.72 8.79 20.75
C VAL A 37 -18.94 7.40 21.36
N GLY A 38 -18.70 7.21 22.65
CA GLY A 38 -18.90 5.93 23.33
C GLY A 38 -20.36 5.49 23.40
N VAL A 39 -21.28 6.42 23.67
CA VAL A 39 -22.74 6.19 23.65
C VAL A 39 -23.19 5.89 22.22
N ARG A 40 -22.75 6.68 21.23
CA ARG A 40 -23.07 6.44 19.83
C ARG A 40 -22.57 5.07 19.37
N ALA A 41 -21.32 4.72 19.65
CA ALA A 41 -20.76 3.40 19.30
C ALA A 41 -21.50 2.22 19.98
N ARG A 42 -22.11 2.44 21.16
CA ARG A 42 -22.82 1.39 21.91
C ARG A 42 -24.29 1.23 21.51
N TYR A 43 -24.97 2.33 21.17
CA TYR A 43 -26.41 2.32 20.85
C TYR A 43 -26.72 2.44 19.36
N TYR A 44 -25.77 2.97 18.60
CA TYR A 44 -25.73 2.97 17.14
C TYR A 44 -24.40 2.35 16.75
N PRO A 45 -24.15 1.05 17.02
CA PRO A 45 -23.14 0.37 16.22
C PRO A 45 -23.58 0.64 14.78
N ASP A 46 -22.73 1.35 14.02
CA ASP A 46 -22.92 1.41 12.56
C ASP A 46 -23.25 -0.03 12.19
N SER A 47 -24.43 -0.23 11.59
CA SER A 47 -24.94 -1.57 11.35
C SER A 47 -23.78 -2.37 10.81
N VAL A 48 -23.30 -3.34 11.60
CA VAL A 48 -22.28 -4.26 11.11
C VAL A 48 -23.02 -4.99 10.03
N GLU A 49 -22.97 -4.44 8.81
CA GLU A 49 -23.62 -5.03 7.67
C GLU A 49 -23.11 -6.46 7.66
N PRO A 50 -24.02 -7.45 7.71
CA PRO A 50 -23.60 -8.84 7.80
C PRO A 50 -22.60 -9.07 6.67
N TRP A 51 -21.40 -9.53 7.03
CA TRP A 51 -20.27 -9.71 6.13
C TRP A 51 -20.74 -10.44 4.86
N HIS A 52 -20.98 -9.68 3.79
CA HIS A 52 -21.52 -10.20 2.53
C HIS A 52 -20.43 -10.85 1.67
N ALA A 53 -19.18 -10.92 2.16
CA ALA A 53 -18.10 -11.51 1.39
C ALA A 53 -18.23 -13.04 1.34
N PRO A 54 -18.02 -13.65 0.17
CA PRO A 54 -18.09 -15.10 0.03
C PRO A 54 -17.05 -15.79 0.93
N LYS A 55 -17.35 -17.03 1.36
CA LYS A 55 -16.45 -17.83 2.21
C LYS A 55 -15.01 -17.88 1.68
N SER A 56 -14.84 -17.91 0.35
CA SER A 56 -13.54 -17.89 -0.31
C SER A 56 -12.74 -16.60 -0.04
N ALA A 57 -13.38 -15.43 -0.01
CA ALA A 57 -12.74 -14.17 0.33
C ALA A 57 -12.30 -14.15 1.80
N HIS A 58 -13.16 -14.64 2.69
CA HIS A 58 -12.84 -14.74 4.12
C HIS A 58 -11.66 -15.69 4.38
N THR A 59 -11.64 -16.88 3.77
CA THR A 59 -10.51 -17.82 3.89
C THR A 59 -9.19 -17.21 3.42
N ARG A 60 -9.22 -16.40 2.33
CA ARG A 60 -8.01 -15.71 1.86
C ARG A 60 -7.50 -14.69 2.87
N VAL A 61 -8.38 -13.87 3.46
CA VAL A 61 -7.99 -12.89 4.49
C VAL A 61 -7.41 -13.60 5.71
N LEU A 62 -8.04 -14.67 6.18
CA LEU A 62 -7.54 -15.45 7.32
C LEU A 62 -6.16 -16.07 7.09
N ALA A 63 -5.85 -16.47 5.85
CA ALA A 63 -4.53 -17.01 5.51
C ALA A 63 -3.40 -16.00 5.78
N TYR A 64 -3.66 -14.70 5.57
CA TYR A 64 -2.71 -13.64 5.93
C TYR A 64 -2.59 -13.44 7.43
N GLY A 65 -3.64 -13.67 8.21
CA GLY A 65 -3.63 -13.47 9.67
C GLY A 65 -2.52 -14.25 10.37
N LYS A 66 -2.29 -15.50 9.95
CA LYS A 66 -1.19 -16.32 10.49
C LYS A 66 0.17 -15.68 10.18
N VAL A 67 0.41 -15.35 8.92
CA VAL A 67 1.70 -14.80 8.47
C VAL A 67 1.97 -13.41 9.07
N LEU A 68 0.93 -12.59 9.22
CA LEU A 68 1.01 -11.31 9.92
C LEU A 68 1.42 -11.51 11.39
N SER A 69 0.77 -12.43 12.11
CA SER A 69 1.10 -12.69 13.52
C SER A 69 2.55 -13.17 13.71
N GLU A 70 3.08 -13.97 12.79
CA GLU A 70 4.46 -14.45 12.84
C GLU A 70 5.49 -13.38 12.48
N THR A 71 5.06 -12.23 11.93
CA THR A 71 5.95 -11.16 11.45
C THR A 71 5.70 -9.80 12.10
N ASP A 72 4.77 -9.71 13.05
CA ASP A 72 4.35 -8.46 13.71
C ASP A 72 5.50 -7.73 14.40
N ASP A 73 6.36 -8.47 15.09
CA ASP A 73 7.57 -7.95 15.76
C ASP A 73 8.48 -7.17 14.81
N ILE A 74 8.52 -7.52 13.52
CA ILE A 74 9.36 -6.85 12.51
C ILE A 74 8.61 -5.66 11.91
N ILE A 75 7.30 -5.82 11.68
CA ILE A 75 6.46 -4.77 11.11
C ILE A 75 6.39 -3.56 12.06
N SER A 76 6.35 -3.83 13.36
CA SER A 76 6.22 -2.83 14.42
C SER A 76 7.53 -2.16 14.84
N GLN A 77 8.69 -2.64 14.38
CA GLN A 77 9.99 -2.01 14.68
C GLN A 77 10.10 -0.62 14.08
N ALA A 78 10.82 0.28 14.77
CA ALA A 78 11.18 1.58 14.21
C ALA A 78 12.16 1.43 13.03
N THR A 79 12.11 2.36 12.06
CA THR A 79 12.92 2.27 10.82
C THR A 79 14.43 2.20 11.03
N TRP A 80 14.92 2.70 12.16
CA TRP A 80 16.35 2.69 12.49
C TRP A 80 16.79 1.45 13.29
N GLN A 81 15.86 0.56 13.65
CA GLN A 81 16.11 -0.67 14.43
C GLN A 81 15.86 -1.95 13.63
N ILE A 82 15.69 -1.85 12.32
CA ILE A 82 15.27 -3.00 11.50
C ILE A 82 16.38 -4.05 11.47
N ASP A 83 16.07 -5.24 11.97
CA ASP A 83 16.99 -6.39 11.96
C ASP A 83 17.01 -7.06 10.58
N GLU A 84 18.18 -7.11 9.95
CA GLU A 84 18.42 -7.68 8.61
C GLU A 84 18.04 -9.16 8.54
N LYS A 85 18.44 -9.96 9.54
CA LYS A 85 18.21 -11.41 9.56
C LYS A 85 16.72 -11.71 9.74
N ARG A 86 16.07 -11.07 10.72
CA ARG A 86 14.64 -11.25 10.96
C ARG A 86 13.80 -10.80 9.77
N THR A 87 14.14 -9.66 9.15
CA THR A 87 13.45 -9.18 7.94
C THR A 87 13.57 -10.19 6.80
N LYS A 88 14.75 -10.79 6.62
CA LYS A 88 14.98 -11.83 5.62
C LYS A 88 14.13 -13.08 5.90
N GLU A 89 14.09 -13.53 7.14
CA GLU A 89 13.26 -14.67 7.58
C GLU A 89 11.78 -14.42 7.33
N ALA A 90 11.25 -13.26 7.74
CA ALA A 90 9.88 -12.87 7.46
C ALA A 90 9.58 -12.85 5.95
N ALA A 91 10.45 -12.22 5.16
CA ALA A 91 10.27 -12.19 3.72
C ALA A 91 10.24 -13.60 3.10
N MET A 92 11.09 -14.52 3.57
CA MET A 92 11.06 -15.91 3.11
C MET A 92 9.76 -16.63 3.48
N THR A 93 9.22 -16.40 4.68
CA THR A 93 7.91 -16.95 5.10
C THR A 93 6.80 -16.47 4.17
N TRP A 94 6.72 -15.17 3.91
CA TRP A 94 5.72 -14.57 3.02
C TRP A 94 5.86 -15.07 1.58
N ILE A 95 7.08 -15.06 1.02
CA ILE A 95 7.35 -15.53 -0.34
C ILE A 95 7.05 -17.03 -0.47
N GLY A 96 7.40 -17.83 0.54
CA GLY A 96 7.11 -19.26 0.59
C GLY A 96 5.61 -19.54 0.54
N ALA A 97 4.84 -18.87 1.40
CA ALA A 97 3.38 -18.99 1.47
C ALA A 97 2.68 -18.44 0.21
N ALA A 98 3.28 -17.49 -0.51
CA ALA A 98 2.77 -17.08 -1.82
C ALA A 98 3.06 -18.14 -2.90
N LYS A 99 4.26 -18.75 -2.88
CA LYS A 99 4.68 -19.75 -3.86
C LYS A 99 3.87 -21.05 -3.78
N ASP A 100 3.50 -21.48 -2.57
CA ASP A 100 2.65 -22.67 -2.37
C ASP A 100 1.14 -22.40 -2.59
N GLY A 101 0.78 -21.14 -2.84
CA GLY A 101 -0.59 -20.71 -3.10
C GLY A 101 -1.45 -20.49 -1.85
N THR A 102 -0.87 -20.55 -0.65
CA THR A 102 -1.56 -20.20 0.61
C THR A 102 -1.96 -18.73 0.61
N LEU A 103 -1.04 -17.85 0.26
CA LEU A 103 -1.31 -16.42 0.07
C LEU A 103 -1.67 -16.17 -1.39
N LYS A 104 -2.85 -15.56 -1.58
CA LYS A 104 -3.33 -15.11 -2.89
C LYS A 104 -3.67 -13.62 -2.82
N PRO A 105 -3.64 -12.89 -3.94
CA PRO A 105 -4.07 -11.50 -3.97
C PRO A 105 -5.48 -11.33 -3.39
N LEU A 106 -5.65 -10.29 -2.56
CA LEU A 106 -6.90 -9.97 -1.89
C LEU A 106 -7.81 -9.12 -2.79
N THR A 107 -8.47 -9.80 -3.73
CA THR A 107 -9.38 -9.15 -4.68
C THR A 107 -10.55 -8.45 -3.95
N PRO A 108 -10.97 -7.26 -4.40
CA PRO A 108 -12.20 -6.62 -3.94
C PRO A 108 -13.40 -7.55 -4.13
N THR A 109 -14.32 -7.58 -3.16
CA THR A 109 -15.63 -8.22 -3.34
C THR A 109 -16.63 -7.19 -3.86
N PHE A 110 -16.57 -5.98 -3.30
CA PHE A 110 -17.33 -4.80 -3.72
C PHE A 110 -16.41 -3.76 -4.33
N TYR A 111 -16.97 -2.89 -5.16
CA TYR A 111 -16.23 -1.77 -5.77
C TYR A 111 -15.55 -0.87 -4.72
N THR A 112 -16.21 -0.65 -3.57
CA THR A 112 -15.68 0.16 -2.47
C THR A 112 -14.65 -0.59 -1.61
N ASP A 113 -14.43 -1.90 -1.83
CA ASP A 113 -13.46 -2.69 -1.05
C ASP A 113 -12.02 -2.38 -1.50
N THR A 114 -11.51 -1.22 -1.12
CA THR A 114 -10.12 -0.89 -1.42
C THR A 114 -9.18 -1.63 -0.46
N THR A 115 -7.98 -1.96 -0.93
CA THR A 115 -6.91 -2.51 -0.06
C THR A 115 -6.44 -1.48 0.99
N MET A 116 -6.92 -0.24 0.92
CA MET A 116 -6.62 0.83 1.87
C MET A 116 -7.52 0.81 3.11
N GLU A 117 -8.42 -0.17 3.23
CA GLU A 117 -9.36 -0.27 4.34
C GLU A 117 -9.37 -1.66 4.98
N GLY A 118 -9.77 -1.71 6.25
CA GLY A 118 -9.92 -2.94 7.02
C GLY A 118 -8.64 -3.80 7.10
N PRO A 119 -8.76 -5.13 7.21
CA PRO A 119 -7.62 -6.04 7.35
C PRO A 119 -6.65 -6.03 6.15
N LYS A 120 -7.11 -5.60 4.97
CA LYS A 120 -6.29 -5.54 3.76
C LYS A 120 -5.16 -4.51 3.89
N ILE A 121 -5.39 -3.41 4.61
CA ILE A 121 -4.36 -2.38 4.80
C ILE A 121 -3.20 -2.91 5.64
N GLU A 122 -3.46 -3.80 6.60
CA GLU A 122 -2.42 -4.38 7.44
C GLU A 122 -1.49 -5.26 6.61
N VAL A 123 -2.05 -6.06 5.70
CA VAL A 123 -1.30 -6.85 4.73
C VAL A 123 -0.44 -5.96 3.84
N GLU A 124 -1.02 -4.91 3.26
CA GLU A 124 -0.27 -4.01 2.37
C GLU A 124 0.81 -3.21 3.12
N ARG A 125 0.55 -2.81 4.37
CA ARG A 125 1.55 -2.19 5.25
C ARG A 125 2.71 -3.14 5.55
N ALA A 126 2.42 -4.40 5.87
CA ALA A 126 3.43 -5.42 6.10
C ALA A 126 4.31 -5.62 4.86
N VAL A 127 3.69 -5.82 3.69
CA VAL A 127 4.40 -5.94 2.40
C VAL A 127 5.25 -4.71 2.12
N ALA A 128 4.69 -3.51 2.27
CA ALA A 128 5.42 -2.25 2.07
C ALA A 128 6.61 -2.12 3.03
N ARG A 129 6.44 -2.51 4.29
CA ARG A 129 7.46 -2.43 5.33
C ARG A 129 8.62 -3.38 5.05
N ILE A 130 8.31 -4.64 4.80
CA ILE A 130 9.32 -5.68 4.54
C ILE A 130 10.05 -5.39 3.22
N SER A 131 9.32 -5.12 2.12
CA SER A 131 9.94 -4.80 0.83
C SER A 131 10.77 -3.52 0.88
N GLY A 132 10.30 -2.48 1.58
CA GLY A 132 11.05 -1.25 1.78
C GLY A 132 12.35 -1.47 2.56
N SER A 133 12.30 -2.30 3.60
CA SER A 133 13.47 -2.65 4.41
C SER A 133 14.51 -3.43 3.61
N LEU A 134 14.07 -4.42 2.83
CA LEU A 134 14.94 -5.17 1.91
C LEU A 134 15.59 -4.25 0.87
N MET A 135 14.86 -3.27 0.34
CA MET A 135 15.47 -2.28 -0.56
C MET A 135 16.53 -1.41 0.13
N THR A 136 16.34 -1.06 1.40
CA THR A 136 17.36 -0.36 2.19
C THR A 136 18.60 -1.23 2.39
N PHE A 137 18.44 -2.52 2.71
CA PHE A 137 19.57 -3.45 2.84
C PHE A 137 20.28 -3.70 1.50
N SER A 138 19.54 -3.75 0.39
CA SER A 138 20.10 -3.83 -0.96
C SER A 138 21.03 -2.66 -1.25
N GLU A 139 20.58 -1.44 -0.93
CA GLU A 139 21.37 -0.23 -1.14
C GLU A 139 22.62 -0.19 -0.23
N GLN A 140 22.47 -0.52 1.06
CA GLN A 140 23.61 -0.62 1.97
C GLN A 140 24.63 -1.67 1.54
N ALA A 141 24.18 -2.82 1.02
CA ALA A 141 25.07 -3.84 0.47
C ALA A 141 25.80 -3.34 -0.78
N ARG A 142 25.11 -2.60 -1.66
CA ARG A 142 25.70 -1.97 -2.85
C ARG A 142 26.79 -0.98 -2.47
N GLU A 143 26.53 -0.10 -1.50
CA GLU A 143 27.49 0.89 -0.99
C GLU A 143 28.74 0.23 -0.38
N LYS A 144 28.56 -0.91 0.31
CA LYS A 144 29.66 -1.72 0.86
C LYS A 144 30.39 -2.56 -0.20
N GLY A 145 30.04 -2.46 -1.47
CA GLY A 145 30.64 -3.22 -2.57
C GLY A 145 30.23 -4.70 -2.62
N ASN A 146 29.23 -5.12 -1.85
CA ASN A 146 28.73 -6.49 -1.85
C ASN A 146 27.58 -6.63 -2.87
N ALA A 147 27.95 -6.80 -4.13
CA ALA A 147 27.01 -6.88 -5.24
C ALA A 147 26.01 -8.05 -5.10
N ASP A 148 26.48 -9.21 -4.66
CA ASP A 148 25.66 -10.42 -4.50
C ASP A 148 24.54 -10.23 -3.48
N LYS A 149 24.87 -9.68 -2.30
CA LYS A 149 23.84 -9.36 -1.29
C LYS A 149 22.87 -8.29 -1.78
N ALA A 150 23.36 -7.30 -2.52
CA ALA A 150 22.50 -6.27 -3.07
C ALA A 150 21.47 -6.84 -4.05
N VAL A 151 21.89 -7.77 -4.93
CA VAL A 151 20.99 -8.51 -5.83
C VAL A 151 20.00 -9.36 -5.03
N GLU A 152 20.48 -10.13 -4.05
CA GLU A 152 19.62 -10.97 -3.20
C GLU A 152 18.46 -10.16 -2.60
N TYR A 153 18.77 -9.05 -1.93
CA TYR A 153 17.77 -8.22 -1.28
C TYR A 153 16.82 -7.54 -2.26
N ALA A 154 17.31 -7.08 -3.41
CA ALA A 154 16.46 -6.50 -4.45
C ALA A 154 15.47 -7.53 -5.02
N LEU A 155 15.91 -8.78 -5.24
CA LEU A 155 15.04 -9.87 -5.72
C LEU A 155 14.00 -10.26 -4.66
N MET A 156 14.38 -10.31 -3.39
CA MET A 156 13.42 -10.56 -2.30
C MET A 156 12.38 -9.42 -2.22
N ALA A 157 12.80 -8.16 -2.32
CA ALA A 157 11.89 -7.02 -2.31
C ALA A 157 10.91 -7.04 -3.51
N TYR A 158 11.40 -7.45 -4.68
CA TYR A 158 10.58 -7.66 -5.87
C TYR A 158 9.49 -8.71 -5.62
N ARG A 159 9.89 -9.90 -5.14
CA ARG A 159 8.98 -11.03 -4.87
C ARG A 159 7.95 -10.70 -3.79
N MET A 160 8.36 -9.99 -2.74
CA MET A 160 7.43 -9.47 -1.72
C MET A 160 6.35 -8.58 -2.34
N SER A 161 6.73 -7.73 -3.29
CA SER A 161 5.79 -6.83 -3.96
C SER A 161 4.81 -7.56 -4.88
N GLU A 162 5.13 -8.78 -5.33
CA GLU A 162 4.23 -9.59 -6.17
C GLU A 162 3.02 -10.16 -5.41
N ILE A 163 3.18 -10.43 -4.12
CA ILE A 163 2.18 -11.14 -3.29
C ILE A 163 0.82 -10.44 -3.35
N THR A 164 0.80 -9.12 -3.24
CA THR A 164 -0.44 -8.31 -3.21
C THR A 164 -0.71 -7.59 -4.52
N ARG A 165 0.23 -7.54 -5.47
CA ARG A 165 0.18 -6.62 -6.64
C ARG A 165 -1.16 -6.64 -7.35
N THR A 166 -1.74 -7.81 -7.63
CA THR A 166 -2.96 -7.91 -8.43
C THR A 166 -4.23 -8.07 -7.57
N GLY A 167 -4.25 -7.48 -6.37
CA GLY A 167 -5.44 -7.40 -5.53
C GLY A 167 -6.46 -6.45 -6.12
N ASP A 168 -6.10 -5.18 -6.26
CA ASP A 168 -6.88 -4.13 -6.91
C ASP A 168 -5.98 -3.16 -7.71
N LEU A 169 -6.55 -2.10 -8.28
CA LEU A 169 -5.79 -1.07 -9.02
C LEU A 169 -4.78 -0.33 -8.14
N THR A 170 -5.06 -0.17 -6.84
CA THR A 170 -4.18 0.52 -5.90
C THR A 170 -2.94 -0.33 -5.61
N THR A 171 -3.13 -1.60 -5.26
CA THR A 171 -2.02 -2.56 -5.04
C THR A 171 -1.24 -2.81 -6.30
N LEU A 172 -1.90 -2.75 -7.46
CA LEU A 172 -1.24 -2.87 -8.74
C LEU A 172 -0.30 -1.67 -8.90
N ALA A 173 -0.82 -0.46 -8.79
CA ALA A 173 0.00 0.75 -8.88
C ALA A 173 1.15 0.80 -7.87
N THR A 174 0.92 0.46 -6.59
CA THR A 174 1.97 0.48 -5.56
C THR A 174 2.98 -0.65 -5.77
N GLY A 175 2.52 -1.86 -6.06
CA GLY A 175 3.33 -3.03 -6.37
C GLY A 175 4.26 -2.78 -7.56
N SER A 176 3.73 -2.30 -8.69
CA SER A 176 4.55 -1.94 -9.87
C SER A 176 5.62 -0.90 -9.54
N SER A 177 5.27 0.10 -8.72
CA SER A 177 6.24 1.14 -8.32
C SER A 177 7.39 0.56 -7.49
N ARG A 178 7.10 -0.36 -6.56
CA ARG A 178 8.12 -1.05 -5.76
C ARG A 178 8.98 -1.97 -6.62
N GLN A 179 8.35 -2.74 -7.51
CA GLN A 179 9.05 -3.60 -8.47
C GLN A 179 9.96 -2.80 -9.40
N ARG A 180 9.51 -1.64 -9.88
CA ARG A 180 10.32 -0.69 -10.67
C ARG A 180 11.57 -0.26 -9.91
N ARG A 181 11.44 0.07 -8.62
CA ARG A 181 12.58 0.42 -7.77
C ARG A 181 13.56 -0.74 -7.64
N ALA A 182 13.07 -1.97 -7.45
CA ALA A 182 13.91 -3.17 -7.42
C ALA A 182 14.65 -3.37 -8.75
N MET A 183 13.99 -3.20 -9.90
CA MET A 183 14.63 -3.35 -11.22
C MET A 183 15.74 -2.32 -11.46
N TYR A 184 15.56 -1.07 -11.04
CA TYR A 184 16.64 -0.08 -11.13
C TYR A 184 17.82 -0.43 -10.22
N ALA A 185 17.56 -0.93 -9.02
CA ALA A 185 18.64 -1.39 -8.13
C ALA A 185 19.40 -2.57 -8.75
N LEU A 186 18.68 -3.56 -9.31
CA LEU A 186 19.28 -4.68 -10.04
C LEU A 186 20.15 -4.20 -11.20
N ALA A 187 19.63 -3.35 -12.09
CA ALA A 187 20.38 -2.81 -13.22
C ALA A 187 21.68 -2.10 -12.80
N ALA A 188 21.71 -1.48 -11.62
CA ALA A 188 22.91 -0.79 -11.12
C ALA A 188 23.99 -1.75 -10.59
N VAL A 189 23.63 -2.96 -10.17
CA VAL A 189 24.54 -3.87 -9.43
C VAL A 189 24.87 -5.16 -10.16
N LEU A 190 24.02 -5.60 -11.10
CA LEU A 190 24.20 -6.84 -11.86
C LEU A 190 25.55 -6.99 -12.59
N PRO A 191 26.20 -5.94 -13.13
CA PRO A 191 27.50 -6.08 -13.80
C PRO A 191 28.62 -6.57 -12.87
N LYS A 192 28.46 -6.40 -11.56
CA LYS A 192 29.44 -6.77 -10.54
C LYS A 192 29.04 -8.02 -9.74
N ALA A 193 27.85 -8.57 -10.01
CA ALA A 193 27.33 -9.73 -9.30
C ALA A 193 27.94 -11.02 -9.86
N SER A 194 27.99 -12.06 -9.02
CA SER A 194 28.41 -13.39 -9.42
C SER A 194 27.43 -14.04 -10.39
N GLU A 195 27.90 -15.03 -11.14
CA GLU A 195 27.09 -15.73 -12.16
C GLU A 195 25.81 -16.33 -11.59
N LYS A 196 25.88 -16.85 -10.36
CA LYS A 196 24.72 -17.36 -9.63
C LYS A 196 23.61 -16.32 -9.54
N TRP A 197 23.93 -15.11 -9.09
CA TRP A 197 22.95 -14.04 -8.89
C TRP A 197 22.51 -13.38 -10.19
N ARG A 198 23.38 -13.32 -11.21
CA ARG A 198 22.99 -12.92 -12.56
C ARG A 198 21.96 -13.88 -13.15
N THR A 199 22.17 -15.19 -13.00
CA THR A 199 21.22 -16.22 -13.45
C THR A 199 19.88 -16.11 -12.72
N GLU A 200 19.89 -16.00 -11.38
CA GLU A 200 18.67 -15.84 -10.60
C GLU A 200 17.90 -14.57 -10.98
N ALA A 201 18.60 -13.45 -11.15
CA ALA A 201 17.99 -12.21 -11.59
C ALA A 201 17.42 -12.32 -13.01
N LYS A 202 18.11 -13.00 -13.92
CA LYS A 202 17.63 -13.26 -15.28
C LYS A 202 16.30 -14.00 -15.26
N THR A 203 16.17 -15.06 -14.45
CA THR A 203 14.91 -15.81 -14.31
C THR A 203 13.75 -14.91 -13.87
N VAL A 204 14.00 -13.98 -12.96
CA VAL A 204 12.98 -13.03 -12.50
C VAL A 204 12.66 -11.96 -13.55
N ILE A 205 13.69 -11.40 -14.19
CA ILE A 205 13.56 -10.34 -15.20
C ILE A 205 12.83 -10.86 -16.45
N GLU A 206 13.15 -12.06 -16.92
CA GLU A 206 12.58 -12.68 -18.12
C GLU A 206 11.31 -13.49 -17.83
N GLY A 207 10.99 -13.72 -16.56
CA GLY A 207 9.85 -14.52 -16.12
C GLY A 207 8.48 -13.98 -16.56
N ASN A 208 7.50 -14.89 -16.58
CA ASN A 208 6.11 -14.55 -16.84
C ASN A 208 5.55 -13.68 -15.71
N ARG A 209 4.82 -12.62 -16.10
CA ARG A 209 4.16 -11.72 -15.16
C ARG A 209 2.66 -11.93 -15.21
N THR A 210 2.01 -11.75 -14.07
CA THR A 210 0.56 -11.65 -14.03
C THR A 210 0.11 -10.46 -14.91
N PRO A 211 -0.78 -10.69 -15.89
CA PRO A 211 -1.27 -9.62 -16.74
C PRO A 211 -2.10 -8.63 -15.93
N ILE A 212 -2.09 -7.36 -16.32
CA ILE A 212 -2.87 -6.30 -15.66
C ILE A 212 -4.32 -6.22 -16.11
N VAL A 213 -4.59 -6.68 -17.33
CA VAL A 213 -5.90 -6.61 -17.97
C VAL A 213 -7.00 -7.19 -17.07
N PRO A 214 -6.83 -8.38 -16.47
CA PRO A 214 -7.86 -8.92 -15.57
C PRO A 214 -8.16 -8.03 -14.36
N THR A 215 -7.16 -7.33 -13.81
CA THR A 215 -7.38 -6.42 -12.67
C THR A 215 -8.17 -5.18 -13.08
N VAL A 216 -7.89 -4.65 -14.28
CA VAL A 216 -8.63 -3.52 -14.85
C VAL A 216 -10.08 -3.94 -15.16
N GLU A 217 -10.27 -5.07 -15.82
CA GLU A 217 -11.61 -5.60 -16.18
C GLU A 217 -12.47 -5.88 -14.94
N VAL A 218 -11.92 -6.54 -13.93
CA VAL A 218 -12.65 -6.79 -12.66
C VAL A 218 -13.07 -5.47 -12.01
N THR A 219 -12.20 -4.47 -12.00
CA THR A 219 -12.53 -3.18 -11.36
C THR A 219 -13.62 -2.43 -12.13
N LEU A 220 -13.57 -2.45 -13.47
CA LEU A 220 -14.60 -1.84 -14.32
C LEU A 220 -15.96 -2.54 -14.13
N SER A 221 -15.97 -3.88 -14.15
CA SER A 221 -17.18 -4.67 -13.90
C SER A 221 -17.77 -4.40 -12.52
N GLN A 222 -16.94 -4.33 -11.48
CA GLN A 222 -17.41 -4.00 -10.13
C GLN A 222 -18.00 -2.58 -10.04
N ARG A 223 -17.42 -1.61 -10.75
CA ARG A 223 -17.96 -0.24 -10.81
C ARG A 223 -19.33 -0.20 -11.50
N GLU A 224 -19.55 -1.03 -12.51
CA GLU A 224 -20.83 -1.15 -13.21
C GLU A 224 -21.88 -1.78 -12.28
N ASP A 225 -21.59 -2.92 -11.66
CA ASP A 225 -22.48 -3.59 -10.71
C ASP A 225 -22.86 -2.65 -9.54
N TRP A 226 -21.89 -1.89 -9.05
CA TRP A 226 -22.11 -0.91 -7.99
C TRP A 226 -22.94 0.29 -8.49
N GLY A 227 -22.68 0.76 -9.70
CA GLY A 227 -23.46 1.82 -10.34
C GLY A 227 -24.93 1.44 -10.50
N GLU A 228 -25.21 0.21 -10.94
CA GLU A 228 -26.57 -0.31 -11.09
C GLU A 228 -27.31 -0.32 -9.73
N ARG A 229 -26.66 -0.83 -8.68
CA ARG A 229 -27.26 -0.90 -7.32
C ARG A 229 -27.61 0.47 -6.75
N TYR A 230 -26.78 1.48 -7.01
CA TYR A 230 -26.93 2.82 -6.43
C TYR A 230 -27.42 3.86 -7.44
N ARG A 231 -27.90 3.44 -8.61
CA ARG A 231 -28.41 4.30 -9.69
C ARG A 231 -27.41 5.39 -10.13
N MET A 232 -26.13 5.03 -10.17
CA MET A 232 -25.10 5.88 -10.76
C MET A 232 -24.91 5.54 -12.23
N GLU A 233 -24.61 6.55 -13.04
CA GLU A 233 -24.32 6.33 -14.45
C GLU A 233 -23.09 5.42 -14.62
N PRO A 234 -23.11 4.54 -15.64
CA PRO A 234 -21.95 3.74 -16.01
C PRO A 234 -20.86 4.64 -16.59
N LEU A 235 -19.62 4.16 -16.54
CA LEU A 235 -18.53 4.82 -17.26
C LEU A 235 -18.82 4.79 -18.77
N PRO A 236 -18.54 5.88 -19.52
CA PRO A 236 -18.69 5.87 -20.97
C PRO A 236 -17.90 4.73 -21.62
N ASP A 237 -18.50 4.03 -22.60
CA ASP A 237 -17.86 2.90 -23.28
C ASP A 237 -16.51 3.26 -23.90
N ALA A 238 -16.41 4.47 -24.48
CA ALA A 238 -15.15 4.99 -25.01
C ALA A 238 -14.05 5.03 -23.94
N THR A 239 -14.38 5.41 -22.70
CA THR A 239 -13.44 5.46 -21.58
C THR A 239 -13.04 4.05 -21.12
N ARG A 240 -14.02 3.13 -21.03
CA ARG A 240 -13.78 1.72 -20.67
C ARG A 240 -12.85 1.04 -21.68
N GLU A 241 -13.20 1.13 -22.96
CA GLU A 241 -12.39 0.58 -24.05
C GLU A 241 -10.99 1.18 -24.08
N MET A 242 -10.87 2.50 -23.87
CA MET A 242 -9.57 3.15 -23.79
C MET A 242 -8.71 2.55 -22.67
N LEU A 243 -9.25 2.38 -21.45
CA LEU A 243 -8.50 1.82 -20.33
C LEU A 243 -8.06 0.37 -20.59
N VAL A 244 -8.94 -0.46 -21.14
CA VAL A 244 -8.61 -1.86 -21.49
C VAL A 244 -7.57 -1.91 -22.62
N LYS A 245 -7.75 -1.13 -23.69
CA LYS A 245 -6.78 -1.03 -24.80
C LYS A 245 -5.41 -0.56 -24.30
N SER A 246 -5.37 0.43 -23.41
CA SER A 246 -4.14 0.87 -22.77
C SER A 246 -3.54 -0.23 -21.89
N ALA A 247 -4.33 -0.96 -21.10
CA ALA A 247 -3.83 -2.08 -20.30
C ALA A 247 -3.27 -3.24 -21.14
N MET A 248 -3.84 -3.49 -22.32
CA MET A 248 -3.39 -4.50 -23.28
C MET A 248 -2.16 -4.06 -24.09
N ALA A 249 -1.92 -2.76 -24.22
CA ALA A 249 -0.83 -2.25 -25.01
C ALA A 249 0.50 -2.76 -24.46
N LYS A 250 1.37 -3.24 -25.37
CA LYS A 250 2.77 -3.52 -25.11
C LYS A 250 3.56 -2.33 -25.67
N PRO A 251 3.63 -1.20 -24.95
CA PRO A 251 4.18 0.01 -25.54
C PRO A 251 5.63 -0.23 -25.97
N GLU A 252 5.89 0.09 -27.24
CA GLU A 252 7.25 0.12 -27.79
C GLU A 252 8.04 1.23 -27.09
N ASP A 253 7.43 2.41 -26.95
CA ASP A 253 7.86 3.52 -26.10
C ASP A 253 6.84 3.78 -24.95
N PRO A 254 7.10 3.23 -23.75
CA PRO A 254 6.18 3.40 -22.63
C PRO A 254 6.13 4.83 -22.08
N GLN A 255 7.12 5.70 -22.33
CA GLN A 255 7.05 7.10 -21.87
C GLN A 255 6.04 7.91 -22.68
N ALA A 256 6.07 7.77 -24.01
CA ALA A 256 5.09 8.39 -24.90
C ALA A 256 3.67 7.93 -24.54
N SER A 257 3.46 6.62 -24.35
CA SER A 257 2.16 6.08 -23.96
C SER A 257 1.66 6.60 -22.62
N ILE A 258 2.54 6.80 -21.63
CA ILE A 258 2.17 7.44 -20.34
C ILE A 258 1.68 8.87 -20.57
N GLY A 259 2.35 9.64 -21.43
CA GLY A 259 1.97 11.01 -21.77
C GLY A 259 0.58 11.08 -22.39
N GLU A 260 0.33 10.24 -23.40
CA GLU A 260 -0.97 10.13 -24.06
C GLU A 260 -2.07 9.72 -23.09
N LEU A 261 -1.80 8.74 -22.22
CA LEU A 261 -2.77 8.28 -21.23
C LEU A 261 -3.11 9.42 -20.26
N LYS A 262 -2.11 10.14 -19.72
CA LYS A 262 -2.35 11.30 -18.85
C LYS A 262 -3.16 12.39 -19.54
N GLN A 263 -2.85 12.69 -20.81
CA GLN A 263 -3.62 13.66 -21.59
C GLN A 263 -5.08 13.22 -21.75
N LYS A 264 -5.32 11.96 -22.14
CA LYS A 264 -6.68 11.42 -22.27
C LYS A 264 -7.44 11.42 -20.95
N LEU A 265 -6.79 11.06 -19.84
CA LEU A 265 -7.39 11.11 -18.50
C LEU A 265 -7.76 12.53 -18.07
N SER A 266 -6.97 13.54 -18.48
CA SER A 266 -7.27 14.95 -18.19
C SER A 266 -8.52 15.49 -18.88
N GLN A 267 -9.00 14.80 -19.92
CA GLN A 267 -10.19 15.15 -20.69
C GLN A 267 -11.46 14.45 -20.18
N VAL A 268 -11.36 13.57 -19.18
CA VAL A 268 -12.52 12.89 -18.60
C VAL A 268 -13.23 13.86 -17.64
N GLU A 269 -14.38 14.40 -18.06
CA GLU A 269 -15.18 15.36 -17.29
C GLU A 269 -16.03 14.72 -16.17
N ASP A 270 -16.15 13.39 -16.16
CA ASP A 270 -16.97 12.65 -15.21
C ASP A 270 -16.36 12.63 -13.80
N LYS A 271 -16.92 13.46 -12.91
CA LYS A 271 -16.54 13.53 -11.48
C LYS A 271 -16.91 12.28 -10.67
N LEU A 272 -17.87 11.47 -11.11
CA LEU A 272 -18.35 10.27 -10.39
C LEU A 272 -17.60 8.99 -10.80
N GLY A 273 -16.95 8.99 -11.96
CA GLY A 273 -16.04 7.94 -12.43
C GLY A 273 -14.55 8.26 -12.29
N ALA A 274 -14.22 9.49 -11.89
CA ALA A 274 -12.85 10.02 -11.85
C ALA A 274 -11.87 9.14 -11.06
N GLU A 275 -12.31 8.54 -9.95
CA GLU A 275 -11.45 7.71 -9.11
C GLU A 275 -10.99 6.42 -9.82
N VAL A 276 -11.91 5.70 -10.49
CA VAL A 276 -11.56 4.48 -11.25
C VAL A 276 -10.60 4.81 -12.37
N VAL A 277 -10.94 5.85 -13.11
CA VAL A 277 -10.18 6.33 -14.27
C VAL A 277 -8.77 6.75 -13.82
N PHE A 278 -8.66 7.48 -12.72
CA PHE A 278 -7.39 7.89 -12.12
C PHE A 278 -6.58 6.69 -11.62
N ASN A 279 -7.18 5.78 -10.84
CA ASN A 279 -6.50 4.62 -10.27
C ASN A 279 -6.05 3.65 -11.38
N ALA A 280 -6.88 3.40 -12.39
CA ALA A 280 -6.53 2.57 -13.55
C ALA A 280 -5.39 3.22 -14.35
N GLY A 281 -5.51 4.53 -14.61
CA GLY A 281 -4.47 5.31 -15.27
C GLY A 281 -3.12 5.25 -14.56
N ARG A 282 -3.14 5.40 -13.23
CA ARG A 282 -1.96 5.29 -12.37
C ARG A 282 -1.37 3.88 -12.37
N ALA A 283 -2.21 2.85 -12.29
CA ALA A 283 -1.78 1.46 -12.34
C ALA A 283 -1.08 1.12 -13.67
N ILE A 284 -1.71 1.47 -14.80
CA ILE A 284 -1.17 1.28 -16.16
C ILE A 284 0.15 2.04 -16.31
N THR A 285 0.18 3.31 -15.89
CA THR A 285 1.39 4.16 -15.96
C THR A 285 2.55 3.56 -15.16
N ASN A 286 2.29 3.09 -13.94
CA ASN A 286 3.33 2.51 -13.10
C ASN A 286 3.82 1.17 -13.65
N GLU A 287 2.95 0.37 -14.27
CA GLU A 287 3.36 -0.85 -14.95
C GLU A 287 4.24 -0.60 -16.16
N TRP A 288 3.86 0.35 -17.00
CA TRP A 288 4.70 0.76 -18.13
C TRP A 288 6.05 1.28 -17.68
N SER A 289 6.08 2.05 -16.58
CA SER A 289 7.33 2.51 -15.96
C SER A 289 8.17 1.36 -15.41
N PHE A 290 7.53 0.35 -14.81
CA PHE A 290 8.20 -0.87 -14.39
C PHE A 290 8.77 -1.65 -15.59
N GLU A 291 8.03 -1.74 -16.69
CA GLU A 291 8.49 -2.41 -17.92
C GLU A 291 9.75 -1.76 -18.49
N ILE A 292 9.83 -0.42 -18.50
CA ILE A 292 11.05 0.30 -18.88
C ILE A 292 12.22 -0.14 -17.99
N ALA A 293 12.03 -0.14 -16.67
CA ALA A 293 13.08 -0.52 -15.73
C ALA A 293 13.50 -1.99 -15.90
N ARG A 294 12.54 -2.88 -16.16
CA ARG A 294 12.79 -4.30 -16.45
C ARG A 294 13.61 -4.50 -17.72
N ARG A 295 13.25 -3.83 -18.82
CA ARG A 295 14.02 -3.85 -20.08
C ARG A 295 15.45 -3.34 -19.87
N LYS A 296 15.62 -2.28 -19.10
CA LYS A 296 16.95 -1.76 -18.73
C LYS A 296 17.76 -2.79 -17.95
N ALA A 297 17.17 -3.44 -16.95
CA ALA A 297 17.85 -4.51 -16.20
C ALA A 297 18.21 -5.72 -17.09
N ALA A 298 17.35 -6.07 -18.04
CA ALA A 298 17.63 -7.13 -19.02
C ALA A 298 18.81 -6.78 -19.94
N GLN A 299 18.89 -5.55 -20.43
CA GLN A 299 20.02 -5.07 -21.25
C GLN A 299 21.35 -5.15 -20.48
N THR A 300 21.34 -4.84 -19.19
CA THR A 300 22.52 -4.96 -18.32
C THR A 300 23.07 -6.38 -18.28
N LEU A 301 22.20 -7.39 -18.30
CA LEU A 301 22.60 -8.81 -18.34
C LEU A 301 23.19 -9.24 -19.69
N GLN A 302 22.88 -8.54 -20.78
CA GLN A 302 23.39 -8.87 -22.12
C GLN A 302 24.78 -8.26 -22.39
N GLY A 303 25.15 -7.19 -21.69
CA GLY A 303 26.43 -6.50 -21.83
C GLY A 303 27.52 -6.91 -20.83
N SER A 304 27.27 -7.90 -19.98
CA SER A 304 28.18 -8.40 -18.92
C SER A 304 28.59 -9.84 -19.16
#